data_AF-A0A8T2TQL7-F1
#
_entry.id   AF-A0A8T2TQL7-F1
#
_cell.length_a   1.000
_cell.length_b   1.000
_cell.length_c   1.000
_cell.angle_alpha   90.00
_cell.angle_beta   90.00
_cell.angle_gamma   90.00
#
_symmetry.space_group_name_H-M   'P 1'
#
loop_
_entity.id
_entity.type
_entity.pdbx_description
1 polymer ?
#
loop_
_entity_poly.entity_id
_entity_poly.type
_entity_poly.pdbx_seq_one_letter_code
_entity_poly.pdbx_strand_id
1 'polypeptide(L)'
;MAPSFCRCPSLSILLLCISLLWTYAAAEGGSSELHLNAHAILNTVGWGILLPCGVIVARYLKPFADPAWFYAHITFQIVGYAMGVAGWVTGLNLNDEDATGGDPGKHGAIGGVLFGICTLQMLALFLRPKKEHKIRKVWNLYHYSLGASILILGIINIFEGFEIMSPPAKWRRAYIGILVALSGIAIMLEIVTWIYVYRKKRYSEAALHGATVGGTYQFEKGAVG
;
A
#
# COMPACT_ATOMS: atom_id res chain seq x y z
N MET A 1 2.13 -18.44 34.88
CA MET A 1 2.05 -17.21 34.08
C MET A 1 2.11 -17.60 32.62
N ALA A 2 0.97 -17.77 31.96
CA ALA A 2 0.92 -18.14 30.54
C ALA A 2 1.25 -16.89 29.70
N PRO A 3 2.00 -17.01 28.58
CA PRO A 3 2.24 -15.88 27.71
C PRO A 3 0.90 -15.48 27.08
N SER A 4 0.49 -14.24 27.36
CA SER A 4 -0.60 -13.58 26.68
C SER A 4 -0.22 -13.39 25.21
N PHE A 5 -0.56 -14.40 24.40
CA PHE A 5 -0.67 -14.23 22.96
C PHE A 5 -1.66 -13.09 22.72
N CYS A 6 -1.16 -11.91 22.37
CA CYS A 6 -1.97 -10.95 21.64
C CYS A 6 -2.55 -11.70 20.45
N ARG A 7 -3.87 -11.97 20.48
CA ARG A 7 -4.59 -12.53 19.33
C ARG A 7 -4.40 -11.55 18.19
N CYS A 8 -3.41 -11.83 17.35
CA CYS A 8 -3.12 -11.02 16.18
C CYS A 8 -4.26 -11.34 15.19
N PRO A 9 -5.09 -10.37 14.77
CA PRO A 9 -6.10 -10.61 13.73
C PRO A 9 -5.49 -11.03 12.37
N SER A 10 -4.16 -11.07 12.26
CA SER A 10 -3.41 -11.40 11.05
C SER A 10 -3.67 -12.81 10.49
N LEU A 11 -3.97 -13.82 11.32
CA LEU A 11 -4.20 -15.18 10.83
C LEU A 11 -5.61 -15.34 10.23
N SER A 12 -6.63 -14.81 10.91
CA SER A 12 -8.03 -14.88 10.45
C SER A 12 -8.24 -14.11 9.16
N ILE A 13 -7.56 -12.97 9.00
CA ILE A 13 -7.66 -12.18 7.77
C ILE A 13 -6.93 -12.86 6.60
N LEU A 14 -5.79 -13.50 6.82
CA LEU A 14 -5.11 -14.29 5.78
C LEU A 14 -5.95 -15.48 5.33
N LEU A 15 -6.59 -16.18 6.27
CA LEU A 15 -7.48 -17.30 5.95
C LEU A 15 -8.72 -16.85 5.17
N LEU A 16 -9.23 -15.64 5.44
CA LEU A 16 -10.26 -15.00 4.62
C LEU A 16 -9.78 -14.68 3.21
N CYS A 17 -8.53 -14.21 3.05
CA CYS A 17 -7.95 -14.00 1.72
C CYS A 17 -7.81 -15.33 0.96
N ILE A 18 -7.27 -16.37 1.59
CA ILE A 18 -7.06 -17.68 0.95
C ILE A 18 -8.41 -18.33 0.58
N SER A 19 -9.43 -18.20 1.44
CA SER A 19 -10.78 -18.71 1.13
C SER A 19 -11.46 -17.92 0.01
N LEU A 20 -11.33 -16.59 -0.04
CA LEU A 20 -11.81 -15.79 -1.17
C LEU A 20 -11.12 -16.14 -2.48
N LEU A 21 -9.81 -16.39 -2.45
CA LEU A 21 -9.04 -16.85 -3.61
C LEU A 21 -9.51 -18.22 -4.10
N TRP A 22 -9.76 -19.15 -3.17
CA TRP A 22 -10.29 -20.48 -3.49
C TRP A 22 -11.70 -20.43 -4.08
N THR A 23 -12.58 -19.59 -3.53
CA THR A 23 -13.95 -19.41 -4.04
C THR A 23 -13.99 -18.77 -5.42
N TYR A 24 -13.11 -17.80 -5.70
CA TYR A 24 -13.06 -17.14 -7.01
C TYR A 24 -12.45 -18.04 -8.09
N ALA A 25 -11.38 -18.78 -7.77
CA ALA A 25 -10.80 -19.77 -8.68
C ALA A 25 -11.77 -20.92 -9.04
N ALA A 26 -12.74 -21.20 -8.17
CA ALA A 26 -13.77 -22.21 -8.41
C ALA A 26 -14.98 -21.70 -9.24
N ALA A 27 -15.09 -20.39 -9.47
CA ALA A 27 -16.19 -19.78 -10.21
C ALA A 27 -15.83 -19.57 -11.68
N GLU A 28 -15.69 -20.65 -12.46
CA GLU A 28 -15.49 -20.58 -13.91
C GLU A 28 -16.80 -20.82 -14.67
N GLY A 29 -17.15 -19.86 -15.55
CA GLY A 29 -18.34 -19.88 -16.39
C GLY A 29 -18.68 -18.47 -16.91
N GLY A 30 -18.02 -18.03 -17.99
CA GLY A 30 -18.19 -16.71 -18.59
C GLY A 30 -17.69 -16.64 -20.03
N SER A 31 -18.08 -15.61 -20.78
CA SER A 31 -17.56 -15.33 -22.13
C SER A 31 -16.16 -14.71 -22.07
N SER A 32 -15.34 -14.84 -23.14
CA SER A 32 -13.99 -14.25 -23.19
C SER A 32 -14.00 -12.74 -22.86
N GLU A 33 -14.97 -12.01 -23.42
CA GLU A 33 -15.13 -10.57 -23.16
C GLU A 33 -15.41 -10.24 -21.69
N LEU A 34 -16.19 -11.09 -20.99
CA LEU A 34 -16.43 -10.93 -19.56
C LEU A 34 -15.14 -11.13 -18.76
N HIS A 35 -14.35 -12.15 -19.09
CA HIS A 35 -13.07 -12.43 -18.42
C HIS A 35 -12.06 -11.30 -18.64
N LEU A 36 -11.98 -10.76 -19.86
CA LEU A 36 -11.12 -9.62 -20.19
C LEU A 36 -11.50 -8.37 -19.39
N ASN A 37 -12.79 -8.02 -19.38
CA ASN A 37 -13.28 -6.87 -18.63
C ASN A 37 -13.10 -7.04 -17.11
N ALA A 38 -13.35 -8.25 -16.59
CA ALA A 38 -13.13 -8.56 -15.19
C ALA A 38 -11.65 -8.42 -14.81
N HIS A 39 -10.73 -8.99 -15.60
CA HIS A 39 -9.29 -8.83 -15.42
C HIS A 39 -8.88 -7.37 -15.32
N ALA A 40 -9.29 -6.56 -16.30
CA ALA A 40 -8.95 -5.15 -16.38
C ALA A 40 -9.47 -4.35 -15.18
N ILE A 41 -10.74 -4.55 -14.79
CA ILE A 41 -11.35 -3.85 -13.65
C ILE A 41 -10.71 -4.28 -12.34
N LEU A 42 -10.57 -5.58 -12.10
CA LEU A 42 -10.00 -6.12 -10.86
C LEU A 42 -8.58 -5.61 -10.62
N ASN A 43 -7.73 -5.63 -11.65
CA ASN A 43 -6.33 -5.18 -11.52
C ASN A 43 -6.21 -3.66 -11.42
N THR A 44 -7.03 -2.90 -12.17
CA THR A 44 -7.03 -1.44 -12.08
C THR A 44 -7.48 -1.00 -10.68
N VAL A 45 -8.56 -1.56 -10.15
CA VAL A 45 -9.07 -1.20 -8.81
C VAL A 45 -8.14 -1.73 -7.72
N GLY A 46 -7.77 -3.01 -7.79
CA GLY A 46 -6.95 -3.67 -6.77
C GLY A 46 -5.55 -3.07 -6.68
N TRP A 47 -4.74 -3.30 -7.71
CA TRP A 47 -3.33 -2.90 -7.72
C TRP A 47 -3.13 -1.43 -8.09
N GLY A 48 -3.94 -0.88 -9.01
CA GLY A 48 -3.79 0.49 -9.49
C GLY A 48 -4.38 1.57 -8.59
N ILE A 49 -5.30 1.24 -7.67
CA ILE A 49 -6.00 2.23 -6.82
C ILE A 49 -5.91 1.89 -5.33
N LEU A 50 -6.35 0.71 -4.92
CA LEU A 50 -6.42 0.37 -3.49
C LEU A 50 -5.04 0.26 -2.84
N LEU A 51 -4.05 -0.36 -3.51
CA LEU A 51 -2.68 -0.42 -2.97
C LEU A 51 -2.06 0.99 -2.79
N PRO A 52 -2.09 1.91 -3.79
CA PRO A 52 -1.67 3.30 -3.59
C PRO A 52 -2.41 4.02 -2.46
N CYS A 53 -3.74 3.88 -2.35
CA CYS A 53 -4.52 4.45 -1.25
C CYS A 53 -4.01 3.97 0.11
N GLY A 54 -3.74 2.67 0.24
CA GLY A 54 -3.15 2.10 1.45
C GLY A 54 -1.77 2.69 1.78
N VAL A 55 -0.95 2.97 0.77
CA VAL A 55 0.37 3.61 0.97
C VAL A 55 0.22 5.06 1.45
N ILE A 56 -0.68 5.84 0.84
CA ILE A 56 -1.01 7.21 1.25
C ILE A 56 -1.48 7.23 2.72
N VAL A 57 -2.41 6.33 3.07
CA VAL A 57 -2.87 6.14 4.46
C VAL A 57 -1.71 5.87 5.42
N ALA A 58 -0.84 4.91 5.12
CA ALA A 58 0.30 4.59 5.99
C ALA A 58 1.32 5.72 6.09
N ARG A 59 1.54 6.49 5.02
CA ARG A 59 2.51 7.57 5.02
C ARG A 59 2.03 8.77 5.85
N TYR A 60 0.75 9.13 5.68
CA TYR A 60 0.22 10.40 6.19
C TYR A 60 -0.58 10.29 7.48
N LEU A 61 -1.26 9.17 7.76
CA LEU A 61 -2.03 9.01 9.00
C LEU A 61 -1.18 8.45 10.16
N LYS A 62 -0.05 7.81 9.86
CA LYS A 62 0.83 7.21 10.87
C LYS A 62 1.30 8.16 11.98
N PRO A 63 1.62 9.44 11.72
CA PRO A 63 1.99 10.37 12.79
C PRO A 63 0.84 10.81 13.70
N PHE A 64 -0.42 10.57 13.30
CA PHE A 64 -1.60 11.18 13.92
C PHE A 64 -2.60 10.18 14.51
N ALA A 65 -2.64 8.95 13.99
CA ALA A 65 -3.76 8.04 14.23
C ALA A 65 -3.28 6.61 14.59
N ASP A 66 -2.42 6.45 15.59
CA ASP A 66 -2.04 5.11 16.09
C ASP A 66 -3.12 4.57 17.04
N PRO A 67 -3.64 3.33 16.87
CA PRO A 67 -3.26 2.30 15.89
C PRO A 67 -4.10 2.31 14.59
N ALA A 68 -5.07 3.23 14.45
CA ALA A 68 -6.02 3.26 13.33
C ALA A 68 -5.37 3.29 11.94
N TRP A 69 -4.26 4.03 11.74
CA TRP A 69 -3.52 4.07 10.47
C TRP A 69 -3.06 2.68 10.03
N PHE A 70 -2.67 1.83 10.99
CA PHE A 70 -2.15 0.50 10.72
C PHE A 70 -3.27 -0.41 10.23
N TYR A 71 -4.43 -0.39 10.91
CA TYR A 71 -5.62 -1.14 10.48
C TYR A 71 -6.14 -0.66 9.12
N ALA A 72 -6.26 0.65 8.92
CA ALA A 72 -6.67 1.18 7.63
C ALA A 72 -5.72 0.78 6.50
N HIS A 73 -4.40 0.89 6.71
CA HIS A 73 -3.40 0.45 5.75
C HIS A 73 -3.56 -1.03 5.40
N ILE A 74 -3.56 -1.93 6.40
CA ILE A 74 -3.64 -3.37 6.11
C ILE A 74 -4.96 -3.73 5.41
N THR A 75 -6.07 -3.06 5.72
CA THR A 75 -7.35 -3.29 5.04
C THR A 75 -7.25 -2.96 3.55
N PHE A 76 -6.73 -1.79 3.18
CA PHE A 76 -6.50 -1.44 1.78
C PHE A 76 -5.56 -2.44 1.09
N GLN A 77 -4.48 -2.85 1.74
CA GLN A 77 -3.51 -3.80 1.16
C GLN A 77 -4.12 -5.19 0.95
N ILE A 78 -4.90 -5.68 1.91
CA ILE A 78 -5.54 -6.99 1.84
C ILE A 78 -6.60 -7.03 0.74
N VAL A 79 -7.48 -6.04 0.69
CA VAL A 79 -8.53 -5.97 -0.35
C VAL A 79 -7.90 -5.76 -1.72
N GLY A 80 -6.94 -4.84 -1.84
CA GLY A 80 -6.22 -4.59 -3.09
C GLY A 80 -5.45 -5.81 -3.60
N TYR A 81 -4.80 -6.55 -2.70
CA TYR A 81 -4.10 -7.79 -3.02
C TYR A 81 -5.10 -8.86 -3.49
N ALA A 82 -6.17 -9.12 -2.74
CA ALA A 82 -7.17 -10.13 -3.10
C ALA A 82 -7.79 -9.86 -4.49
N MET A 83 -8.18 -8.60 -4.76
CA MET A 83 -8.70 -8.21 -6.08
C MET A 83 -7.67 -8.41 -7.19
N GLY A 84 -6.43 -7.99 -6.98
CA GLY A 84 -5.41 -8.13 -8.02
C GLY A 84 -4.93 -9.57 -8.22
N VAL A 85 -4.98 -10.44 -7.21
CA VAL A 85 -4.76 -11.87 -7.43
C VAL A 85 -5.92 -12.47 -8.22
N ALA A 86 -7.17 -12.12 -7.92
CA ALA A 86 -8.31 -12.55 -8.73
C ALA A 86 -8.18 -12.08 -10.19
N GLY A 87 -7.79 -10.82 -10.41
CA GLY A 87 -7.50 -10.29 -11.73
C GLY A 87 -6.35 -11.01 -12.41
N TRP A 88 -5.24 -11.25 -11.72
CA TRP A 88 -4.11 -12.00 -12.24
C TRP A 88 -4.49 -13.42 -12.67
N VAL A 89 -5.25 -14.16 -11.85
CA VAL A 89 -5.76 -15.51 -12.20
C VAL A 89 -6.61 -15.46 -13.45
N THR A 90 -7.55 -14.50 -13.57
CA THR A 90 -8.33 -14.36 -14.81
C THR A 90 -7.47 -14.06 -16.02
N GLY A 91 -6.34 -13.36 -15.84
CA GLY A 91 -5.39 -13.06 -16.91
C GLY A 91 -4.62 -14.28 -17.42
N LEU A 92 -4.44 -15.32 -16.59
CA LEU A 92 -3.81 -16.58 -17.02
C LEU A 92 -4.69 -17.37 -18.00
N ASN A 93 -6.00 -17.11 -17.98
CA ASN A 93 -6.99 -17.78 -18.79
C ASN A 93 -7.39 -16.98 -20.04
N LEU A 94 -6.80 -15.80 -20.26
CA LEU A 94 -7.04 -15.01 -21.47
C LEU A 94 -6.21 -15.55 -22.64
N ASN A 95 -6.78 -15.54 -23.84
CA ASN A 95 -6.09 -15.95 -25.05
C ASN A 95 -5.39 -14.73 -25.69
N ASP A 96 -4.17 -14.91 -26.18
CA ASP A 96 -3.43 -13.85 -26.88
C ASP A 96 -4.15 -13.40 -28.16
N GLU A 97 -5.03 -14.24 -28.72
CA GLU A 97 -5.87 -13.90 -29.88
C GLU A 97 -6.88 -12.76 -29.61
N ASP A 98 -7.22 -12.51 -28.34
CA ASP A 98 -8.08 -11.40 -27.94
C ASP A 98 -7.33 -10.05 -27.90
N ALA A 99 -6.01 -10.05 -28.12
CA ALA A 99 -5.20 -8.84 -28.17
C ALA A 99 -5.46 -8.05 -29.47
N THR A 100 -5.72 -6.76 -29.31
CA THR A 100 -5.94 -5.82 -30.43
C THR A 100 -4.69 -5.03 -30.81
N GLY A 101 -3.61 -5.20 -30.04
CA GLY A 101 -2.35 -4.49 -30.12
C GLY A 101 -1.45 -4.86 -28.95
N GLY A 102 -0.39 -4.07 -28.73
CA GLY A 102 0.53 -4.29 -27.61
C GLY A 102 1.26 -5.63 -27.65
N ASP A 103 1.83 -6.03 -26.51
CA ASP A 103 2.56 -7.28 -26.34
C ASP A 103 2.03 -8.00 -25.08
N PRO A 104 1.13 -9.00 -25.25
CA PRO A 104 0.59 -9.81 -24.15
C PRO A 104 1.68 -10.50 -23.32
N GLY A 105 2.78 -10.95 -23.95
CA GLY A 105 3.89 -11.59 -23.26
C GLY A 105 4.62 -10.63 -22.32
N LYS A 106 4.86 -9.39 -22.77
CA LYS A 106 5.44 -8.33 -21.91
C LYS A 106 4.54 -8.00 -20.73
N HIS A 107 3.23 -7.82 -20.95
CA HIS A 107 2.26 -7.57 -19.88
C HIS A 107 2.19 -8.73 -18.89
N GLY A 108 2.12 -9.98 -19.39
CA GLY A 108 2.11 -11.17 -18.57
C GLY A 108 3.37 -11.32 -17.72
N ALA A 109 4.55 -11.06 -18.29
CA ALA A 109 5.82 -11.10 -17.57
C ALA A 109 5.90 -10.05 -16.44
N ILE A 110 5.52 -8.79 -16.72
CA ILE A 110 5.47 -7.75 -15.71
C ILE A 110 4.44 -8.12 -14.63
N GLY A 111 3.25 -8.59 -15.02
CA GLY A 111 2.19 -9.04 -14.12
C GLY A 111 2.63 -10.19 -13.20
N GLY A 112 3.37 -11.16 -13.72
CA GLY A 112 3.93 -12.27 -12.94
C GLY A 112 4.97 -11.80 -11.91
N VAL A 113 5.88 -10.91 -12.32
CA VAL A 113 6.85 -10.29 -11.39
C VAL A 113 6.12 -9.48 -10.31
N LEU A 114 5.12 -8.68 -10.71
CA LEU A 114 4.30 -7.86 -9.82
C LEU A 114 3.56 -8.72 -8.78
N PHE A 115 2.94 -9.82 -9.21
CA PHE A 115 2.30 -10.80 -8.31
C PHE A 115 3.30 -11.37 -7.29
N GLY A 116 4.49 -11.78 -7.74
CA GLY A 116 5.54 -12.32 -6.87
C GLY A 116 6.00 -11.32 -5.80
N ILE A 117 6.32 -10.08 -6.20
CA ILE A 117 6.76 -9.05 -5.24
C ILE A 117 5.62 -8.61 -4.31
N CYS A 118 4.37 -8.59 -4.78
CA CYS A 118 3.22 -8.24 -3.96
C CYS A 118 2.94 -9.33 -2.91
N THR A 119 3.07 -10.61 -3.30
CA THR A 119 3.00 -11.74 -2.37
C THR A 119 4.08 -11.63 -1.29
N LEU A 120 5.33 -11.34 -1.68
CA LEU A 120 6.40 -11.09 -0.71
C LEU A 120 6.05 -9.93 0.23
N GLN A 121 5.56 -8.82 -0.31
CA GLN A 121 5.13 -7.67 0.48
C GLN A 121 4.03 -8.02 1.50
N MET A 122 3.10 -8.92 1.17
CA MET A 122 2.09 -9.41 2.12
C MET A 122 2.69 -10.25 3.25
N LEU A 123 3.75 -11.02 2.98
CA LEU A 123 4.49 -11.76 4.01
C LEU A 123 5.17 -10.83 5.03
N ALA A 124 5.41 -9.56 4.67
CA ALA A 124 5.97 -8.57 5.58
C ALA A 124 5.12 -8.43 6.87
N LEU A 125 3.81 -8.66 6.81
CA LEU A 125 2.93 -8.63 7.99
C LEU A 125 3.34 -9.68 9.03
N PHE A 126 3.61 -10.92 8.60
CA PHE A 126 3.98 -12.04 9.48
C PHE A 126 5.41 -11.91 9.98
N LEU A 127 6.29 -11.35 9.15
CA LEU A 127 7.71 -11.20 9.46
C LEU A 127 8.02 -9.90 10.20
N ARG A 128 7.01 -9.11 10.61
CA ARG A 128 7.18 -7.80 11.24
C ARG A 128 7.86 -7.92 12.61
N PRO A 129 9.12 -7.48 12.76
CA PRO A 129 9.83 -7.56 14.04
C PRO A 129 9.31 -6.55 15.06
N LYS A 130 9.55 -6.80 16.36
CA LYS A 130 9.33 -5.79 17.42
C LYS A 130 10.18 -4.54 17.16
N LYS A 131 9.72 -3.36 17.62
CA LYS A 131 10.29 -2.06 17.27
C LYS A 131 11.76 -1.91 17.73
N GLU A 132 12.15 -2.66 18.74
CA GLU A 132 13.43 -2.56 19.45
C GLU A 132 14.54 -3.39 18.77
N HIS A 133 14.20 -4.31 17.85
CA HIS A 133 15.20 -5.15 17.17
C HIS A 133 15.89 -4.43 16.02
N LYS A 134 17.22 -4.62 15.88
CA LYS A 134 18.01 -4.09 14.75
C LYS A 134 17.47 -4.54 13.38
N ILE A 135 16.92 -5.76 13.30
CA ILE A 135 16.29 -6.33 12.09
C ILE A 135 15.10 -5.48 11.59
N ARG A 136 14.45 -4.70 12.48
CA ARG A 136 13.37 -3.77 12.12
C ARG A 136 13.79 -2.79 11.03
N LYS A 137 15.06 -2.34 11.01
CA LYS A 137 15.59 -1.44 9.98
C LYS A 137 15.65 -2.12 8.61
N VAL A 138 16.15 -3.36 8.56
CA VAL A 138 16.21 -4.18 7.33
C VAL A 138 14.80 -4.45 6.81
N TRP A 139 13.89 -4.86 7.70
CA TRP A 139 12.47 -5.06 7.34
C TRP A 139 11.86 -3.78 6.78
N ASN A 140 12.15 -2.60 7.35
CA ASN A 140 11.59 -1.33 6.86
C ASN A 140 12.13 -0.99 5.46
N LEU A 141 13.42 -1.21 5.20
CA LEU A 141 14.01 -0.99 3.89
C LEU A 141 13.37 -1.91 2.86
N TYR A 142 13.32 -3.21 3.16
CA TYR A 142 12.67 -4.23 2.34
C TYR A 142 11.19 -3.89 2.04
N HIS A 143 10.41 -3.57 3.07
CA HIS A 143 8.98 -3.28 2.93
C HIS A 143 8.74 -2.00 2.13
N TYR A 144 9.59 -0.98 2.31
CA TYR A 144 9.49 0.25 1.55
C TYR A 144 9.90 0.06 0.09
N SER A 145 11.02 -0.63 -0.17
CA SER A 145 11.52 -0.84 -1.53
C SER A 145 10.57 -1.68 -2.36
N LEU A 146 10.07 -2.81 -1.83
CA LEU A 146 9.07 -3.62 -2.52
C LEU A 146 7.76 -2.85 -2.72
N GLY A 147 7.30 -2.13 -1.70
CA GLY A 147 6.10 -1.29 -1.82
C GLY A 147 6.20 -0.27 -2.97
N ALA A 148 7.33 0.42 -3.09
CA ALA A 148 7.57 1.36 -4.19
C ALA A 148 7.59 0.66 -5.56
N SER A 149 8.27 -0.49 -5.67
CA SER A 149 8.31 -1.27 -6.91
C SER A 149 6.92 -1.73 -7.35
N ILE A 150 6.07 -2.15 -6.41
CA ILE A 150 4.68 -2.56 -6.70
C ILE A 150 3.87 -1.41 -7.32
N LEU A 151 4.00 -0.19 -6.79
CA LEU A 151 3.27 0.96 -7.34
C LEU A 151 3.72 1.28 -8.77
N ILE A 152 5.03 1.29 -9.02
CA ILE A 152 5.59 1.62 -10.34
C ILE A 152 5.20 0.54 -11.36
N LEU A 153 5.45 -0.73 -11.04
CA LEU A 153 5.14 -1.85 -11.93
C LEU A 153 3.63 -2.00 -12.15
N GLY A 154 2.80 -1.76 -11.13
CA GLY A 154 1.34 -1.76 -11.28
C GLY A 154 0.84 -0.73 -12.27
N ILE A 155 1.35 0.51 -12.20
CA ILE A 155 1.00 1.57 -13.15
C ILE A 155 1.44 1.20 -14.57
N ILE A 156 2.70 0.76 -14.74
CA ILE A 156 3.23 0.34 -16.04
C ILE A 156 2.36 -0.78 -16.62
N ASN A 157 2.08 -1.82 -15.82
CA ASN A 157 1.34 -2.98 -16.29
C ASN A 157 -0.11 -2.64 -16.70
N ILE A 158 -0.75 -1.70 -16.01
CA ILE A 158 -2.09 -1.22 -16.39
C ILE A 158 -2.04 -0.48 -17.73
N PHE A 159 -1.01 0.34 -17.98
CA PHE A 159 -0.85 0.99 -19.28
C PHE A 159 -0.56 -0.03 -20.40
N GLU A 160 0.27 -1.04 -20.15
CA GLU A 160 0.47 -2.14 -21.10
C GLU A 160 -0.84 -2.88 -21.40
N GLY A 161 -1.69 -3.10 -20.38
CA GLY A 161 -3.03 -3.67 -20.58
C GLY A 161 -3.94 -2.80 -21.45
N PHE A 162 -3.85 -1.47 -21.33
CA PHE A 162 -4.56 -0.55 -22.24
C PHE A 162 -4.07 -0.61 -23.68
N GLU A 163 -2.77 -0.82 -23.91
CA GLU A 163 -2.24 -1.00 -25.27
C GLU A 163 -2.69 -2.32 -25.89
N ILE A 164 -2.82 -3.38 -25.08
CA ILE A 164 -3.31 -4.69 -25.54
C ILE A 164 -4.80 -4.64 -25.90
N MET A 165 -5.62 -4.08 -25.02
CA MET A 165 -7.07 -4.03 -25.18
C MET A 165 -7.56 -2.90 -26.10
N SER A 166 -6.72 -1.89 -26.34
CA SER A 166 -7.07 -0.64 -27.05
C SER A 166 -8.48 -0.10 -26.72
N PRO A 167 -8.85 0.06 -25.42
CA PRO A 167 -10.20 0.44 -25.06
C PRO A 167 -10.49 1.89 -25.43
N PRO A 168 -11.76 2.33 -25.44
CA PRO A 168 -12.09 3.73 -25.69
C PRO A 168 -11.28 4.67 -24.80
N ALA A 169 -10.69 5.72 -25.40
CA ALA A 169 -9.71 6.61 -24.75
C ALA A 169 -10.17 7.23 -23.42
N LYS A 170 -11.49 7.24 -23.14
CA LYS A 170 -12.05 7.66 -21.85
C LYS A 170 -11.51 6.84 -20.67
N TRP A 171 -11.24 5.53 -20.85
CA TRP A 171 -10.75 4.67 -19.77
C TRP A 171 -9.32 5.00 -19.37
N ARG A 172 -8.43 5.14 -20.36
CA ARG A 172 -7.06 5.62 -20.16
C ARG A 172 -7.05 7.01 -19.51
N ARG A 173 -7.89 7.94 -19.98
CA ARG A 173 -8.02 9.28 -19.39
C ARG A 173 -8.53 9.24 -17.96
N ALA A 174 -9.51 8.39 -17.66
CA ALA A 174 -10.04 8.23 -16.30
C ALA A 174 -8.96 7.72 -15.34
N TYR A 175 -8.18 6.72 -15.76
CA TYR A 175 -7.08 6.22 -14.94
C TYR A 175 -5.98 7.28 -14.72
N ILE A 176 -5.60 8.03 -15.75
CA ILE A 176 -4.68 9.17 -15.60
C ILE A 176 -5.26 10.20 -14.61
N GLY A 177 -6.55 10.52 -14.70
CA GLY A 177 -7.23 11.41 -13.77
C GLY A 177 -7.15 10.91 -12.32
N ILE A 178 -7.30 9.61 -12.10
CA ILE A 178 -7.15 8.99 -10.78
C ILE A 178 -5.71 9.12 -10.28
N LEU A 179 -4.69 8.86 -11.11
CA LEU A 179 -3.29 9.02 -10.74
C LEU A 179 -2.97 10.48 -10.37
N VAL A 180 -3.48 11.44 -11.12
CA VAL A 180 -3.33 12.88 -10.82
C VAL A 180 -4.01 13.22 -9.50
N ALA A 181 -5.23 12.73 -9.26
CA ALA A 181 -5.95 12.98 -8.01
C ALA A 181 -5.22 12.39 -6.79
N LEU A 182 -4.78 11.13 -6.87
CA LEU A 182 -4.01 10.48 -5.80
C LEU A 182 -2.69 11.20 -5.54
N SER A 183 -1.99 11.63 -6.59
CA SER A 183 -0.75 12.41 -6.47
C SER A 183 -1.01 13.77 -5.84
N GLY A 184 -2.08 14.47 -6.24
CA GLY A 184 -2.49 15.74 -5.65
C GLY A 184 -2.83 15.61 -4.17
N ILE A 185 -3.59 14.57 -3.78
CA ILE A 185 -3.89 14.25 -2.38
C ILE A 185 -2.59 13.99 -1.61
N ALA A 186 -1.67 13.19 -2.15
CA ALA A 186 -0.40 12.90 -1.52
C ALA A 186 0.44 14.17 -1.30
N ILE A 187 0.56 15.04 -2.31
CA ILE A 187 1.29 16.32 -2.21
C ILE A 187 0.66 17.22 -1.14
N MET A 188 -0.66 17.35 -1.12
CA MET A 188 -1.38 18.13 -0.11
C MET A 188 -1.11 17.59 1.30
N LEU A 189 -1.22 16.27 1.50
CA LEU A 189 -0.98 15.64 2.79
C LEU A 189 0.50 15.73 3.21
N GLU A 190 1.44 15.71 2.26
CA GLU A 190 2.86 15.93 2.52
C GLU A 190 3.06 17.33 3.09
N ILE A 191 2.53 18.37 2.44
CA ILE A 191 2.62 19.76 2.94
C ILE A 191 2.07 19.88 4.37
N VAL A 192 0.88 19.33 4.62
CA VAL A 192 0.25 19.35 5.95
C VAL A 192 1.14 18.64 7.00
N THR A 193 1.70 17.48 6.64
CA THR A 193 2.56 16.71 7.54
C THR A 193 3.85 17.45 7.85
N TRP A 194 4.48 18.10 6.87
CA TRP A 194 5.67 18.92 7.09
C TRP A 194 5.39 20.12 7.99
N ILE A 195 4.27 20.84 7.78
CA ILE A 195 3.85 21.94 8.65
C ILE A 195 3.70 21.46 10.08
N TYR A 196 3.02 20.32 10.28
CA TYR A 196 2.83 19.74 11.61
C TYR A 196 4.16 19.36 12.27
N VAL A 197 5.03 18.62 11.57
CA VAL A 197 6.34 18.19 12.09
C VAL A 197 7.20 19.40 12.45
N TYR A 198 7.22 20.42 11.59
CA TYR A 198 7.96 21.65 11.82
C TYR A 198 7.45 22.38 13.07
N ARG A 199 6.13 22.55 13.21
CA ARG A 199 5.52 23.19 14.39
C ARG A 199 5.82 22.42 15.67
N LYS A 200 5.69 21.09 15.66
CA LYS A 200 5.99 20.24 16.82
C LYS A 200 7.45 20.37 17.27
N LYS A 201 8.39 20.40 16.32
CA LYS A 201 9.82 20.62 16.62
C LYS A 201 10.05 21.96 17.30
N ARG A 202 9.45 23.04 16.78
CA ARG A 202 9.55 24.39 17.38
C ARG A 202 8.99 24.46 18.80
N TYR A 203 7.82 23.85 19.06
CA TYR A 203 7.26 23.78 20.43
C TYR A 203 8.17 23.00 21.38
N SER A 204 8.76 21.88 20.92
CA SER A 204 9.69 21.09 21.73
C SER A 204 10.97 21.86 22.08
N GLU A 205 11.53 22.61 21.13
CA GLU A 205 12.72 23.44 21.35
C GLU A 205 12.42 24.58 22.33
N ALA A 206 11.27 25.25 22.18
CA ALA A 206 10.84 26.31 23.09
C ALA A 206 10.59 25.80 24.52
N ALA A 207 9.96 24.63 24.67
CA ALA A 207 9.73 24.01 25.98
C ALA A 207 11.05 23.59 26.66
N LEU A 208 12.00 23.03 25.90
CA LEU A 208 13.31 22.67 26.43
C LEU A 208 14.09 23.90 26.90
N HIS A 209 14.11 24.96 26.09
CA HIS A 209 14.77 26.22 26.45
C HIS A 209 14.13 26.86 27.71
N GLY A 210 12.80 26.86 27.80
CA GLY A 210 12.09 27.36 28.98
C GLY A 210 12.41 26.56 30.25
N ALA A 211 12.51 25.23 30.15
CA ALA A 211 12.90 24.37 31.26
C ALA A 211 14.35 24.60 31.73
N THR A 212 15.29 24.77 30.79
CA THR A 212 16.70 25.08 31.11
C THR A 212 16.82 26.41 31.84
N VAL A 213 16.19 27.46 31.30
CA VAL A 213 16.23 28.81 31.90
C VAL A 213 15.54 28.85 33.27
N GLY A 214 14.38 28.19 33.42
CA GLY A 214 13.70 28.10 34.71
C GLY A 214 14.53 27.37 35.78
N GLY A 215 15.25 26.31 35.39
CA GLY A 215 16.13 25.56 36.28
C GLY A 215 17.33 26.37 36.77
N THR A 216 17.96 27.17 35.91
CA THR A 216 19.08 28.03 36.31
C THR A 216 18.67 29.09 37.33
N TYR A 217 17.50 29.73 37.14
CA TYR A 217 16.99 30.72 38.10
C TYR A 217 16.67 30.13 39.48
N GLN A 218 16.18 28.89 39.55
CA GLN A 218 15.90 28.21 40.82
C GLN A 218 17.20 27.81 41.55
N PHE A 219 18.21 27.34 40.81
CA PHE A 219 19.52 27.01 41.37
C PHE A 219 20.21 28.25 41.96
N GLU A 220 20.18 29.37 41.24
CA GLU A 220 20.79 30.62 41.70
C GLU A 220 20.12 31.19 42.96
N LYS A 221 18.78 31.09 43.08
CA LYS A 221 18.07 31.50 44.31
C LYS A 221 18.31 30.58 45.51
N GLY A 222 18.56 29.29 45.28
CA GLY A 222 18.84 28.32 46.34
C GLY A 222 20.27 28.38 46.89
N ALA A 223 21.21 28.93 46.12
CA ALA A 223 22.62 29.06 46.52
C ALA A 223 22.93 30.30 47.37
N VAL A 224 21.95 31.20 47.57
CA VAL A 224 22.09 32.47 48.30
C VAL A 224 21.31 32.44 49.63
N GLY A 225 20.81 31.28 50.05
CA GLY A 225 20.05 31.07 51.29
C GLY A 225 20.84 30.41 52.40
#